data_AF-A0AAU6B7X0-F1
#
_entry.id   AF-A0AAU6B7X0-F1
#
_cell.length_a   1.000
_cell.length_b   1.000
_cell.length_c   1.000
_cell.angle_alpha   90.00
_cell.angle_beta   90.00
_cell.angle_gamma   90.00
#
_symmetry.space_group_name_H-M   'P 1'
#
loop_
_entity.id
_entity.type
_entity.pdbx_description
1 polymer ?
#
loop_
_entity_poly.entity_id
_entity_poly.type
_entity_poly.pdbx_seq_one_letter_code
_entity_poly.pdbx_strand_id
1 'polypeptide(L)'
;MRTNLRRALTTAMKARDRAATAALRSSLAAIDNAEAVDVEHLSSSVTGNEHVAGAAVGLGAAEVERRQLTETDVRSIVEKETRDRVAAADEYERLGRLDLAGDLRAGAAVLERQLNPES
;
A
#
# COMPACT_ATOMS: atom_id res chain seq x y z
N MET A 1 6.47 -8.28 -3.77
CA MET A 1 5.32 -7.58 -4.41
C MET A 1 5.58 -6.16 -4.99
N ARG A 2 6.18 -5.20 -4.28
CA ARG A 2 6.36 -3.80 -4.76
C ARG A 2 7.01 -3.69 -6.15
N THR A 3 8.02 -4.52 -6.44
CA THR A 3 8.69 -4.55 -7.75
C THR A 3 7.72 -4.91 -8.88
N ASN A 4 6.76 -5.82 -8.63
CA ASN A 4 5.74 -6.18 -9.62
C ASN A 4 4.79 -5.01 -9.89
N LEU A 5 4.33 -4.30 -8.85
CA LEU A 5 3.52 -3.08 -8.99
C LEU A 5 4.24 -2.01 -9.84
N ARG A 6 5.53 -1.76 -9.58
CA ARG A 6 6.34 -0.79 -10.35
C ARG A 6 6.54 -1.23 -11.81
N ARG A 7 6.73 -2.52 -12.06
CA ARG A 7 6.81 -3.08 -13.41
C ARG A 7 5.48 -2.94 -14.14
N ALA A 8 4.37 -3.31 -13.49
CA ALA A 8 3.02 -3.16 -14.03
C ALA A 8 2.69 -1.69 -14.33
N LEU A 9 3.13 -0.76 -13.49
CA LEU A 9 2.92 0.69 -13.70
C LEU A 9 3.62 1.15 -14.98
N THR A 10 4.86 0.70 -15.19
CA THR A 10 5.61 1.01 -16.41
C THR A 10 4.89 0.48 -17.65
N THR A 11 4.37 -0.75 -17.59
CA THR A 11 3.57 -1.34 -18.68
C THR A 11 2.28 -0.56 -18.94
N ALA A 12 1.52 -0.21 -17.90
CA ALA A 12 0.28 0.56 -18.00
C ALA A 12 0.51 1.93 -18.63
N MET A 13 1.57 2.64 -18.22
CA MET A 13 1.93 3.93 -18.79
C MET A 13 2.27 3.83 -20.29
N LYS A 14 2.99 2.79 -20.71
CA LYS A 14 3.30 2.54 -22.13
C LYS A 14 2.04 2.23 -22.95
N ALA A 15 1.11 1.48 -22.37
CA ALA A 15 -0.18 1.17 -22.97
C ALA A 15 -1.17 2.36 -22.94
N ARG A 16 -0.81 3.46 -22.28
CA ARG A 16 -1.69 4.63 -22.02
C ARG A 16 -2.97 4.27 -21.27
N ASP A 17 -2.91 3.21 -20.47
CA ASP A 17 -4.01 2.79 -19.61
C ASP A 17 -4.07 3.68 -18.37
N ARG A 18 -4.97 4.67 -18.40
CA ARG A 18 -5.11 5.66 -17.33
C ARG A 18 -5.66 5.05 -16.05
N ALA A 19 -6.63 4.16 -16.14
CA ALA A 19 -7.25 3.50 -15.00
C ALA A 19 -6.22 2.64 -14.25
N ALA A 20 -5.47 1.80 -14.99
CA ALA A 20 -4.39 1.00 -14.41
C ALA A 20 -3.28 1.88 -13.80
N THR A 21 -2.88 2.94 -14.49
CA THR A 21 -1.85 3.86 -14.01
C THR A 21 -2.26 4.53 -12.70
N ALA A 22 -3.52 5.02 -12.61
CA ALA A 22 -4.04 5.65 -11.41
C ALA A 22 -4.10 4.67 -10.22
N ALA A 23 -4.60 3.45 -10.46
CA ALA A 23 -4.67 2.41 -9.44
C ALA A 23 -3.29 2.05 -8.89
N LEU A 24 -2.33 1.75 -9.78
CA LEU A 24 -0.98 1.33 -9.39
C LEU A 24 -0.21 2.43 -8.65
N ARG A 25 -0.35 3.70 -9.05
CA ARG A 25 0.28 4.83 -8.33
C ARG A 25 -0.31 5.02 -6.94
N SER A 26 -1.63 4.98 -6.84
CA SER A 26 -2.33 5.09 -5.56
C SER A 26 -1.92 3.98 -4.60
N SER A 27 -1.85 2.73 -5.05
CA SER A 27 -1.42 1.63 -4.20
C SER A 27 0.03 1.77 -3.77
N LEU A 28 0.95 2.18 -4.65
CA LEU A 28 2.33 2.45 -4.27
C LEU A 28 2.43 3.56 -3.22
N ALA A 29 1.67 4.65 -3.37
CA ALA A 29 1.62 5.73 -2.40
C ALA A 29 1.03 5.28 -1.06
N ALA A 30 -0.02 4.44 -1.05
CA ALA A 30 -0.60 3.88 0.17
C ALA A 30 0.42 3.03 0.94
N ILE A 31 1.23 2.25 0.22
CA ILE A 31 2.29 1.46 0.83
C ILE A 31 3.41 2.37 1.38
N ASP A 32 3.83 3.38 0.63
CA ASP A 32 4.84 4.34 1.10
C ASP A 32 4.37 5.12 2.33
N ASN A 33 3.08 5.48 2.40
CA ASN A 33 2.47 6.14 3.56
C ASN A 33 2.41 5.22 4.79
N ALA A 34 2.05 3.94 4.61
CA ALA A 34 2.02 2.99 5.71
C ALA A 34 3.42 2.77 6.32
N GLU A 35 4.45 2.70 5.47
CA GLU A 35 5.83 2.61 5.92
C GLU A 35 6.28 3.87 6.70
N ALA A 36 5.82 5.06 6.31
CA ALA A 36 6.09 6.29 7.04
C ALA A 36 5.42 6.31 8.43
N VAL A 37 4.15 5.90 8.53
CA VAL A 37 3.40 5.84 9.80
C VAL A 37 4.04 4.85 10.78
N ASP A 38 4.48 3.68 10.32
CA ASP A 38 5.16 2.70 11.17
C ASP A 38 6.48 3.25 11.75
N VAL A 39 7.25 4.01 10.97
CA VAL A 39 8.49 4.66 11.43
C VAL A 39 8.22 5.74 12.49
N GLU A 40 7.15 6.53 12.34
CA GLU A 40 6.76 7.56 13.33
C GLU A 40 6.32 6.94 14.66
N HIS A 41 5.57 5.83 14.63
CA HIS A 41 5.16 5.11 15.85
C HIS A 41 6.36 4.54 16.62
N LEU A 42 7.33 3.95 15.91
CA LEU A 42 8.57 3.46 16.52
C LEU A 42 9.36 4.61 17.16
N SER A 43 9.48 5.74 16.46
CA SER A 43 10.20 6.92 16.95
C SER A 43 9.53 7.52 18.20
N SER A 44 8.19 7.59 18.22
CA SER A 44 7.42 8.10 19.35
C SER A 44 7.48 7.18 20.58
N SER A 45 7.55 5.86 20.38
CA SER A 45 7.73 4.91 21.48
C SER A 45 9.11 5.00 22.14
N VAL A 46 10.14 5.39 21.39
CA VAL A 46 11.51 5.58 21.92
C VAL A 46 11.63 6.90 22.69
N THR A 47 10.94 7.96 22.26
CA THR A 47 11.00 9.28 22.89
C THR A 47 9.97 9.49 24.00
N GLY A 48 8.90 8.69 24.05
CA GLY A 48 7.83 8.80 25.05
C GLY A 48 8.08 8.08 26.39
N ASN A 49 9.24 7.42 26.58
CA ASN A 49 9.50 6.59 27.76
C ASN A 49 10.68 7.10 28.62
N GLU A 50 10.76 8.42 28.85
CA GLU A 50 11.79 9.06 29.68
C GLU A 50 11.56 8.92 31.21
N HIS A 51 10.95 7.85 31.70
CA HIS A 51 10.78 7.62 33.16
C HIS A 51 11.03 6.17 33.62
N VAL A 52 12.08 5.52 33.12
CA VAL A 52 12.67 4.37 33.84
C VAL A 52 14.16 4.61 34.05
N ALA A 53 14.49 5.03 35.26
CA ALA A 53 15.85 5.17 35.74
C ALA A 53 16.59 3.83 35.73
N GLY A 54 17.74 3.81 35.05
CA GLY A 54 18.89 3.00 35.40
C GLY A 54 18.74 1.47 35.29
N ALA A 55 18.89 0.92 34.09
CA ALA A 55 19.50 -0.40 33.93
C ALA A 55 20.04 -0.59 32.51
N ALA A 56 21.32 -0.98 32.44
CA ALA A 56 21.99 -1.63 31.31
C ALA A 56 22.15 -0.84 30.00
N VAL A 57 23.27 -0.11 29.98
CA VAL A 57 24.21 -0.06 28.85
C VAL A 57 24.18 -1.36 28.03
N GLY A 58 23.81 -1.29 26.74
CA GLY A 58 24.35 -2.22 25.75
C GLY A 58 23.43 -3.01 24.81
N LEU A 59 22.14 -2.71 24.60
CA LEU A 59 21.29 -3.48 23.65
C LEU A 59 20.25 -2.65 22.84
N GLY A 60 20.45 -1.34 22.66
CA GLY A 60 19.47 -0.48 21.95
C GLY A 60 19.83 -0.12 20.50
N ALA A 61 21.06 -0.39 20.05
CA ALA A 61 21.57 0.12 18.78
C ALA A 61 21.28 -0.78 17.56
N ALA A 62 20.74 -2.00 17.77
CA ALA A 62 20.64 -3.02 16.72
C ALA A 62 19.24 -3.62 16.48
N GLU A 63 18.27 -3.47 17.39
CA GLU A 63 16.92 -4.03 17.19
C GLU A 63 15.99 -3.08 16.38
N VAL A 64 16.35 -1.81 16.25
CA VAL A 64 15.59 -0.78 15.51
C VAL A 64 16.17 -0.59 14.11
N GLU A 65 16.54 -1.68 13.45
CA GLU A 65 16.59 -1.67 11.99
C GLU A 65 15.13 -1.52 11.54
N ARG A 66 14.76 -0.29 11.15
CA ARG A 66 13.46 0.12 10.59
C ARG A 66 12.74 -1.08 9.98
N ARG A 67 11.67 -1.56 10.65
CA ARG A 67 10.90 -2.70 10.18
C ARG A 67 10.21 -2.29 8.88
N GLN A 68 10.86 -2.49 7.75
CA GLN A 68 10.27 -2.29 6.42
C GLN A 68 9.03 -3.18 6.34
N LEU A 69 7.94 -2.67 5.77
CA LEU A 69 6.70 -3.43 5.59
C LEU A 69 7.02 -4.83 5.05
N THR A 70 6.54 -5.86 5.75
CA THR A 70 6.74 -7.23 5.28
C THR A 70 5.95 -7.45 3.99
N GLU A 71 6.28 -8.49 3.23
CA GLU A 71 5.52 -8.79 2.02
C GLU A 71 4.03 -9.04 2.30
N THR A 72 3.70 -9.59 3.46
CA THR A 72 2.31 -9.77 3.92
C THR A 72 1.62 -8.43 4.19
N ASP A 73 2.32 -7.45 4.78
CA ASP A 73 1.74 -6.13 5.03
C ASP A 73 1.46 -5.41 3.72
N VAL A 74 2.42 -5.45 2.78
CA VAL A 74 2.23 -4.90 1.43
C VAL A 74 1.05 -5.59 0.74
N ARG A 75 0.91 -6.92 0.86
CA ARG A 75 -0.23 -7.69 0.34
C ARG A 75 -1.55 -7.20 0.91
N SER A 76 -1.64 -7.08 2.22
CA SER A 76 -2.85 -6.62 2.92
C SER A 76 -3.27 -5.22 2.48
N ILE A 77 -2.30 -4.32 2.29
CA ILE A 77 -2.57 -2.96 1.78
C ILE A 77 -3.15 -3.01 0.37
N VAL A 78 -2.57 -3.80 -0.54
CA VAL A 78 -3.10 -3.91 -1.91
C VAL A 78 -4.47 -4.59 -1.95
N GLU A 79 -4.72 -5.61 -1.13
CA GLU A 79 -6.05 -6.23 -0.98
C GLU A 79 -7.10 -5.23 -0.50
N LYS A 80 -6.75 -4.39 0.47
CA LYS A 80 -7.62 -3.29 0.91
C LYS A 80 -7.88 -2.31 -0.22
N GLU A 81 -6.85 -1.86 -0.93
CA GLU A 81 -6.97 -0.92 -2.06
C GLU A 81 -7.83 -1.47 -3.21
N THR A 82 -7.81 -2.78 -3.44
CA THR A 82 -8.71 -3.46 -4.39
C THR A 82 -10.15 -3.41 -3.91
N ARG A 83 -10.42 -3.81 -2.66
CA ARG A 83 -11.78 -3.80 -2.09
C ARG A 83 -12.39 -2.40 -2.10
N ASP A 84 -11.61 -1.39 -1.72
CA ASP A 84 -12.07 0.00 -1.68
C ASP A 84 -12.47 0.51 -3.08
N ARG A 85 -11.73 0.11 -4.13
CA ARG A 85 -12.07 0.44 -5.51
C ARG A 85 -13.34 -0.22 -5.98
N VAL A 86 -13.55 -1.50 -5.64
CA VAL A 86 -14.79 -2.22 -5.98
C VAL A 86 -15.97 -1.56 -5.26
N ALA A 87 -15.85 -1.27 -3.97
CA ALA A 87 -16.90 -0.60 -3.21
C ALA A 87 -17.23 0.80 -3.76
N ALA A 88 -16.22 1.57 -4.15
CA ALA A 88 -16.42 2.86 -4.80
C ALA A 88 -17.09 2.72 -6.18
N ALA A 89 -16.72 1.71 -6.97
CA ALA A 89 -17.35 1.44 -8.26
C ALA A 89 -18.84 1.14 -8.10
N ASP A 90 -19.20 0.31 -7.12
CA ASP A 90 -20.60 -0.02 -6.84
C ASP A 90 -21.40 1.22 -6.42
N GLU A 91 -20.80 2.13 -5.65
CA GLU A 91 -21.42 3.41 -5.30
C GLU A 91 -21.60 4.32 -6.52
N TYR A 92 -20.58 4.46 -7.36
CA TYR A 92 -20.71 5.26 -8.58
C TYR A 92 -21.71 4.69 -9.57
N GLU A 93 -21.84 3.37 -9.65
CA GLU A 93 -22.88 2.72 -10.45
C GLU A 93 -24.29 3.03 -9.92
N ARG A 94 -24.51 2.96 -8.60
CA ARG A 94 -25.79 3.38 -7.98
C ARG A 94 -26.14 4.83 -8.28
N LEU A 95 -25.13 5.70 -8.41
CA LEU A 95 -25.29 7.11 -8.77
C LEU A 95 -25.37 7.37 -10.28
N GLY A 96 -25.41 6.33 -11.12
CA GLY A 96 -25.51 6.43 -12.58
C GLY A 96 -24.21 6.87 -13.28
N ARG A 97 -23.08 6.90 -12.58
CA ARG A 97 -21.77 7.30 -13.10
C ARG A 97 -20.98 6.08 -13.59
N LEU A 98 -21.51 5.43 -14.63
CA LEU A 98 -21.03 4.14 -15.13
C LEU A 98 -19.58 4.18 -15.64
N ASP A 99 -19.15 5.27 -16.29
CA ASP A 99 -17.78 5.39 -16.78
C ASP A 99 -16.76 5.38 -15.62
N LEU A 100 -17.04 6.12 -14.56
CA LEU A 100 -16.18 6.14 -13.35
C LEU A 100 -16.18 4.79 -12.64
N ALA A 101 -17.33 4.12 -12.57
CA ALA A 101 -17.41 2.76 -12.03
C ALA A 101 -16.58 1.76 -12.87
N GLY A 102 -16.63 1.89 -14.21
CA GLY A 102 -15.84 1.10 -15.14
C GLY A 102 -14.33 1.29 -14.95
N ASP A 103 -13.87 2.54 -14.86
CA ASP A 103 -12.46 2.86 -14.61
C ASP A 103 -11.97 2.30 -13.26
N LEU A 104 -12.79 2.38 -12.20
CA LEU A 104 -12.45 1.83 -10.90
C LEU A 104 -12.36 0.30 -10.92
N ARG A 105 -13.27 -0.39 -11.62
CA ARG A 105 -13.22 -1.85 -11.78
C ARG A 105 -12.04 -2.29 -12.62
N ALA A 106 -11.71 -1.58 -13.69
CA ALA A 106 -10.52 -1.84 -14.48
C ALA A 106 -9.25 -1.69 -13.62
N GLY A 107 -9.19 -0.65 -12.79
CA GLY A 107 -8.11 -0.46 -11.81
C GLY A 107 -8.02 -1.60 -10.79
N ALA A 108 -9.15 -2.03 -10.21
CA ALA A 108 -9.20 -3.14 -9.26
C ALA A 108 -8.70 -4.45 -9.87
N ALA A 109 -9.16 -4.80 -11.08
CA ALA A 109 -8.74 -6.00 -11.79
C ALA A 109 -7.22 -6.03 -12.05
N VAL A 110 -6.60 -4.88 -12.29
CA VAL A 110 -5.14 -4.77 -12.43
C VAL A 110 -4.44 -5.09 -11.12
N LEU A 111 -4.93 -4.58 -9.99
CA LEU A 111 -4.36 -4.85 -8.66
C LEU A 111 -4.52 -6.32 -8.26
N GLU A 112 -5.67 -6.94 -8.54
CA GLU A 112 -5.91 -8.38 -8.30
C GLU A 112 -4.90 -9.27 -9.01
N ARG A 113 -4.55 -8.95 -10.26
CA ARG A 113 -3.50 -9.68 -11.00
C ARG A 113 -2.12 -9.59 -10.33
N GLN A 114 -1.86 -8.52 -9.57
CA GLN A 114 -0.59 -8.38 -8.84
C GLN A 114 -0.59 -9.09 -7.48
N LEU A 115 -1.77 -9.33 -6.90
CA LEU A 115 -1.96 -10.11 -5.67
C LEU A 115 -1.81 -11.61 -5.91
N ASN A 116 -2.16 -12.07 -7.10
CA ASN A 116 -2.01 -13.45 -7.54
C ASN A 116 -1.01 -13.53 -8.71
N PRO A 117 0.28 -13.22 -8.48
CA PRO A 117 1.29 -13.46 -9.49
C PRO A 117 1.49 -14.97 -9.57
N GLU A 118 0.89 -15.57 -10.60
CA GLU A 118 1.05 -16.96 -11.07
C GLU A 118 0.04 -18.00 -10.55
N SER A 119 -0.49 -18.77 -11.50
CA SER A 119 0.12 -20.08 -11.78
C SER A 119 0.99 -19.97 -13.03
#